data_AF-A0A7K2Z6H5-F1
#
_entry.id   AF-A0A7K2Z6H5-F1
#
_cell.length_a   1.000
_cell.length_b   1.000
_cell.length_c   1.000
_cell.angle_alpha   90.00
_cell.angle_beta   90.00
_cell.angle_gamma   90.00
#
_symmetry.space_group_name_H-M   'P 1'
#
loop_
_entity.id
_entity.type
_entity.pdbx_description
1 polymer ?
#
loop_
_entity_poly.entity_id
_entity_poly.type
_entity_poly.pdbx_seq_one_letter_code
_entity_poly.pdbx_strand_id
1 'polypeptide(L)'
;LQRVLRHATALRVYGPPVADGAPVASAWEVVLPGMRLTLTLSPDASRGFSGEGGVLAALATDEAAADAELVSVLLAWESAIEPATLAERSGLSVERVRAALTRLGTAGRVGYDLADAAYFHRELPYDADRAERHNPRLVAARELAGAGAVSLDGTVAYVASGDRRYQVREGDGALTCTCRWWADYRGKRGPCKHALAVTMVRRGATVAGGVR
;
A
#
# COMPACT_ATOMS: atom_id res chain seq x y z
N LEU A 1 14.06 26.57 4.35
CA LEU A 1 12.77 26.82 3.67
C LEU A 1 12.39 28.30 3.58
N GLN A 2 12.51 29.09 4.65
CA GLN A 2 12.03 30.48 4.72
C GLN A 2 12.45 31.40 3.55
N ARG A 3 13.69 31.28 3.06
CA ARG A 3 14.17 32.04 1.89
C ARG A 3 13.45 31.70 0.57
N VAL A 4 12.93 30.49 0.45
CA VAL A 4 12.21 30.00 -0.74
C VAL A 4 10.72 30.33 -0.60
N LEU A 5 10.14 30.15 0.58
CA LEU A 5 8.71 30.36 0.85
C LEU A 5 8.22 31.80 0.62
N ARG A 6 9.08 32.82 0.71
CA ARG A 6 8.70 34.21 0.39
C ARG A 6 8.30 34.42 -1.08
N HIS A 7 8.66 33.48 -1.94
CA HIS A 7 8.31 33.49 -3.36
C HIS A 7 7.10 32.58 -3.66
N ALA A 8 6.48 31.99 -2.64
CA ALA A 8 5.32 31.13 -2.82
C ALA A 8 4.13 31.94 -3.34
N THR A 9 3.47 31.42 -4.36
CA THR A 9 2.26 32.00 -4.94
C THR A 9 1.00 31.25 -4.50
N ALA A 10 1.12 29.98 -4.15
CA ALA A 10 0.03 29.16 -3.61
C ALA A 10 0.55 28.01 -2.75
N LEU A 11 -0.33 27.47 -1.91
CA LEU A 11 -0.15 26.22 -1.17
C LEU A 11 -1.32 25.29 -1.51
N ARG A 12 -1.01 24.08 -1.97
CA ARG A 12 -1.98 22.98 -2.11
C ARG A 12 -1.63 21.90 -1.09
N VAL A 13 -2.66 21.42 -0.39
CA VAL A 13 -2.49 20.38 0.63
C VAL A 13 -3.28 19.15 0.21
N TYR A 14 -2.59 18.03 0.11
CA TYR A 14 -3.14 16.73 -0.23
C TYR A 14 -3.11 15.84 1.00
N GLY A 15 -4.13 15.02 1.17
CA GLY A 15 -4.20 14.07 2.27
C GLY A 15 -5.54 13.34 2.26
N PRO A 16 -5.66 12.26 3.04
CA PRO A 16 -6.95 11.63 3.26
C PRO A 16 -7.88 12.60 4.01
N PRO A 17 -9.20 12.40 3.92
CA PRO A 17 -10.15 13.13 4.75
C PRO A 17 -9.76 13.04 6.23
N VAL A 18 -9.75 14.18 6.91
CA VAL A 18 -9.46 14.25 8.35
C VAL A 18 -10.76 13.99 9.11
N ALA A 19 -10.88 12.79 9.67
CA ALA A 19 -11.91 12.48 10.65
C ALA A 19 -11.33 12.64 12.07
N ASP A 20 -12.09 13.28 12.96
CA ASP A 20 -11.86 13.31 14.41
C ASP A 20 -10.56 14.01 14.88
N GLY A 21 -10.01 14.93 14.07
CA GLY A 21 -8.84 15.74 14.44
C GLY A 21 -7.54 14.95 14.62
N ALA A 22 -7.51 13.67 14.24
CA ALA A 22 -6.32 12.85 14.30
C ALA A 22 -5.31 13.28 13.22
N PRO A 23 -4.00 13.38 13.55
CA PRO A 23 -2.98 13.65 12.54
C PRO A 23 -2.99 12.57 11.45
N VAL A 24 -2.94 12.99 10.19
CA VAL A 24 -2.85 12.13 9.01
C VAL A 24 -1.62 12.48 8.19
N ALA A 25 -1.20 11.55 7.32
CA ALA A 25 -0.13 11.83 6.38
C ALA A 25 -0.66 12.87 5.38
N SER A 26 0.15 13.86 5.09
CA SER A 26 -0.23 14.90 4.12
C SER A 26 0.95 15.26 3.23
N ALA A 27 0.66 15.79 2.06
CA ALA A 27 1.65 16.35 1.18
C ALA A 27 1.31 17.82 0.92
N TRP A 28 2.31 18.68 1.07
CA TRP A 28 2.19 20.12 1.00
C TRP A 28 2.96 20.56 -0.23
N GLU A 29 2.24 20.94 -1.27
CA GLU A 29 2.82 21.52 -2.48
C GLU A 29 2.81 23.04 -2.36
N VAL A 30 4.01 23.61 -2.30
CA VAL A 30 4.22 25.05 -2.41
C VAL A 30 4.49 25.38 -3.87
N VAL A 31 3.65 26.21 -4.47
CA VAL A 31 3.79 26.70 -5.84
C VAL A 31 4.69 27.92 -5.84
N LEU A 32 5.70 27.93 -6.69
CA LEU A 32 6.63 29.05 -6.88
C LEU A 32 6.73 29.39 -8.38
N PRO A 33 7.24 30.57 -8.76
CA PRO A 33 7.54 30.86 -10.16
C PRO A 33 8.53 29.82 -10.73
N GLY A 34 8.06 29.05 -11.72
CA GLY A 34 8.86 28.06 -12.44
C GLY A 34 9.17 26.75 -11.71
N MET A 35 8.65 26.53 -10.49
CA MET A 35 8.85 25.26 -9.77
C MET A 35 7.73 24.96 -8.76
N ARG A 36 7.65 23.69 -8.36
CA ARG A 36 6.82 23.22 -7.24
C ARG A 36 7.73 22.56 -6.20
N LEU A 37 7.51 22.85 -4.93
CA LEU A 37 8.17 22.15 -3.83
C LEU A 37 7.13 21.32 -3.08
N THR A 38 7.28 20.00 -3.11
CA THR A 38 6.39 19.08 -2.39
C THR A 38 7.08 18.55 -1.14
N LEU A 39 6.44 18.75 0.01
CA LEU A 39 6.86 18.23 1.31
C LEU A 39 5.84 17.20 1.79
N THR A 40 6.26 15.94 1.93
CA THR A 40 5.40 14.91 2.52
C THR A 40 5.64 14.88 4.03
N LEU A 41 4.58 15.08 4.81
CA LEU A 41 4.59 15.13 6.28
C LEU A 41 3.95 13.88 6.84
N SER A 42 4.68 13.19 7.70
CA SER A 42 4.16 12.03 8.42
C SER A 42 3.16 12.47 9.51
N PRO A 43 2.24 11.58 9.92
CA PRO A 43 1.33 11.86 11.04
C PRO A 43 2.05 12.12 12.38
N ASP A 44 3.28 11.62 12.54
CA ASP A 44 4.11 11.69 13.75
C ASP A 44 5.59 11.50 13.36
N ALA A 45 6.53 12.04 14.13
CA ALA A 45 7.98 11.93 13.90
C ALA A 45 8.49 10.48 13.89
N SER A 46 7.85 9.58 14.64
CA SER A 46 8.14 8.14 14.68
C SER A 46 7.52 7.34 13.53
N ARG A 47 6.75 7.99 12.65
CA ARG A 47 6.01 7.35 11.55
C ARG A 47 6.57 7.71 10.19
N GLY A 48 7.75 7.19 9.87
CA GLY A 48 8.33 7.38 8.54
C GLY A 48 7.50 6.75 7.41
N PHE A 49 7.64 7.27 6.19
CA PHE A 49 7.01 6.73 4.97
C PHE A 49 7.60 5.38 4.52
N SER A 50 8.81 5.06 4.97
CA SER A 50 9.46 3.77 4.69
C SER A 50 8.92 2.69 5.63
N GLY A 51 8.31 1.64 5.07
CA GLY A 51 7.75 0.52 5.83
C GLY A 51 6.38 0.79 6.45
N GLU A 52 5.67 1.83 5.97
CA GLU A 52 4.32 2.10 6.46
C GLU A 52 3.33 1.04 5.97
N GLY A 53 2.47 0.56 6.88
CA GLY A 53 1.60 -0.58 6.61
C GLY A 53 0.48 -0.32 5.60
N GLY A 54 0.29 0.92 5.15
CA GLY A 54 -0.84 1.32 4.29
C GLY A 54 -0.86 0.61 2.94
N VAL A 55 0.32 0.29 2.39
CA VAL A 55 0.46 -0.38 1.09
C VAL A 55 0.43 -1.91 1.17
N LEU A 56 0.45 -2.49 2.38
CA LEU A 56 0.62 -3.93 2.58
C LEU A 56 -0.46 -4.77 1.89
N ALA A 57 -1.70 -4.28 1.83
CA ALA A 57 -2.80 -4.99 1.18
C ALA A 57 -2.60 -5.14 -0.34
N ALA A 58 -1.94 -4.18 -0.97
CA ALA A 58 -1.58 -4.23 -2.39
C ALA A 58 -0.35 -5.12 -2.63
N LEU A 59 0.60 -5.17 -1.69
CA LEU A 59 1.78 -6.04 -1.76
C LEU A 59 1.47 -7.52 -1.45
N ALA A 60 0.33 -7.78 -0.81
CA ALA A 60 -0.06 -9.09 -0.32
C ALA A 60 -0.81 -9.96 -1.33
N THR A 61 -0.98 -9.52 -2.58
CA THR A 61 -1.56 -10.41 -3.62
C THR A 61 -0.51 -11.39 -4.12
N ASP A 62 -0.95 -12.59 -4.50
CA ASP A 62 -0.05 -13.64 -4.99
C ASP A 62 0.59 -13.26 -6.32
N GLU A 63 -0.13 -12.49 -7.14
CA GLU A 63 0.29 -12.03 -8.46
C GLU A 63 1.12 -10.75 -8.41
N ALA A 64 1.18 -10.03 -7.28
CA ALA A 64 1.83 -8.72 -7.19
C ALA A 64 3.27 -8.76 -7.68
N ALA A 65 3.97 -9.88 -7.46
CA ALA A 65 5.35 -10.01 -7.86
C ALA A 65 5.50 -10.11 -9.39
N ALA A 66 4.81 -11.08 -9.98
CA ALA A 66 4.81 -11.29 -11.44
C ALA A 66 4.23 -10.09 -12.20
N ASP A 67 3.17 -9.48 -11.67
CA ASP A 67 2.56 -8.29 -12.27
C ASP A 67 3.52 -7.10 -12.26
N ALA A 68 4.30 -6.93 -11.20
CA ALA A 68 5.33 -5.89 -11.14
C ALA A 68 6.46 -6.12 -12.15
N GLU A 69 6.91 -7.37 -12.34
CA GLU A 69 7.89 -7.71 -13.38
C GLU A 69 7.35 -7.37 -14.77
N LEU A 70 6.14 -7.84 -15.11
CA LEU A 70 5.49 -7.56 -16.38
C LEU A 70 5.30 -6.06 -16.62
N VAL A 71 4.71 -5.36 -15.64
CA VAL A 71 4.49 -3.91 -15.73
C VAL A 71 5.82 -3.18 -15.87
N SER A 72 6.88 -3.60 -15.17
CA SER A 72 8.19 -2.95 -15.25
C SER A 72 8.80 -2.98 -16.66
N VAL A 73 8.55 -4.04 -17.44
CA VAL A 73 8.97 -4.14 -18.85
C VAL A 73 8.17 -3.18 -19.73
N LEU A 74 6.90 -2.94 -19.39
CA LEU A 74 5.99 -2.05 -20.12
C LEU A 74 6.19 -0.57 -19.79
N LEU A 75 6.89 -0.26 -18.70
CA LEU A 75 7.35 1.10 -18.39
C LEU A 75 8.39 1.52 -19.44
N ALA A 76 7.89 2.03 -20.56
CA ALA A 76 8.72 2.76 -21.51
C ALA A 76 9.19 4.08 -20.85
N TRP A 77 10.17 4.75 -21.47
CA TRP A 77 10.67 6.07 -21.06
C TRP A 77 9.63 7.19 -21.28
N GLU A 78 8.41 6.99 -20.77
CA GLU A 78 7.34 7.96 -20.79
C GLU A 78 7.42 8.86 -19.56
N SER A 79 7.10 10.15 -19.76
CA SER A 79 7.13 11.15 -18.70
C SER A 79 6.00 10.97 -17.68
N ALA A 80 4.93 10.29 -18.07
CA ALA A 80 3.79 9.97 -17.22
C ALA A 80 3.35 8.51 -17.48
N ILE A 81 3.00 7.81 -16.41
CA ILE A 81 2.58 6.41 -16.44
C ILE A 81 1.10 6.37 -16.06
N GLU A 82 0.27 6.02 -17.04
CA GLU A 82 -1.18 5.91 -16.88
C GLU A 82 -1.62 4.46 -16.62
N PRO A 83 -2.27 4.16 -15.47
CA PRO A 83 -2.68 2.81 -15.13
C PRO A 83 -3.63 2.15 -16.14
N ALA A 84 -4.51 2.93 -16.78
CA ALA A 84 -5.44 2.42 -17.78
C ALA A 84 -4.71 1.95 -19.05
N THR A 85 -3.78 2.76 -19.56
CA THR A 85 -2.95 2.40 -20.72
C THR A 85 -2.08 1.18 -20.44
N LEU A 86 -1.52 1.07 -19.23
CA LEU A 86 -0.78 -0.13 -18.83
C LEU A 86 -1.68 -1.35 -18.72
N ALA A 87 -2.92 -1.21 -18.25
CA ALA A 87 -3.89 -2.31 -18.19
C ALA A 87 -4.18 -2.85 -19.60
N GLU A 88 -4.44 -1.97 -20.56
CA GLU A 88 -4.66 -2.34 -21.97
C GLU A 88 -3.45 -3.08 -22.57
N ARG A 89 -2.23 -2.58 -22.33
CA ARG A 89 -0.99 -3.16 -22.88
C ARG A 89 -0.58 -4.48 -22.22
N SER A 90 -0.85 -4.62 -20.92
CA SER A 90 -0.47 -5.82 -20.14
C SER A 90 -1.53 -6.92 -20.15
N GLY A 91 -2.77 -6.58 -20.51
CA GLY A 91 -3.92 -7.46 -20.33
C GLY A 91 -4.34 -7.65 -18.87
N LEU A 92 -3.76 -6.89 -17.93
CA LEU A 92 -4.13 -6.91 -16.51
C LEU A 92 -5.30 -5.95 -16.25
N SER A 93 -6.03 -6.17 -15.15
CA SER A 93 -6.99 -5.17 -14.67
C SER A 93 -6.27 -3.94 -14.12
N VAL A 94 -6.95 -2.78 -14.10
CA VAL A 94 -6.40 -1.54 -13.55
C VAL A 94 -6.00 -1.69 -12.08
N GLU A 95 -6.74 -2.48 -11.31
CA GLU A 95 -6.44 -2.78 -9.91
C GLU A 95 -5.12 -3.54 -9.75
N ARG A 96 -4.89 -4.55 -10.61
CA ARG A 96 -3.64 -5.31 -10.64
C ARG A 96 -2.46 -4.44 -11.07
N VAL A 97 -2.65 -3.58 -12.07
CA VAL A 97 -1.65 -2.58 -12.46
C VAL A 97 -1.32 -1.63 -11.30
N ARG A 98 -2.32 -1.13 -10.58
CA ARG A 98 -2.09 -0.26 -9.40
C ARG A 98 -1.34 -0.99 -8.29
N ALA A 99 -1.64 -2.27 -8.05
CA ALA A 99 -0.89 -3.09 -7.09
C ALA A 99 0.57 -3.31 -7.55
N ALA A 100 0.79 -3.58 -8.83
CA ALA A 100 2.12 -3.69 -9.43
C ALA A 100 2.92 -2.39 -9.32
N LEU A 101 2.32 -1.24 -9.66
CA LEU A 101 2.93 0.09 -9.50
C LEU A 101 3.23 0.41 -8.03
N THR A 102 2.37 -0.01 -7.10
CA THR A 102 2.63 0.11 -5.66
C THR A 102 3.88 -0.69 -5.27
N ARG A 103 4.02 -1.93 -5.73
CA ARG A 103 5.21 -2.76 -5.49
C ARG A 103 6.47 -2.12 -6.07
N LEU A 104 6.42 -1.68 -7.33
CA LEU A 104 7.52 -0.98 -7.99
C LEU A 104 7.90 0.32 -7.24
N GLY A 105 6.91 1.05 -6.71
CA GLY A 105 7.10 2.25 -5.92
C GLY A 105 7.83 1.99 -4.61
N THR A 106 7.48 0.90 -3.91
CA THR A 106 8.22 0.49 -2.69
C THR A 106 9.66 0.08 -2.95
N ALA A 107 9.96 -0.41 -4.16
CA ALA A 107 11.32 -0.69 -4.60
C ALA A 107 12.05 0.57 -5.14
N GLY A 108 11.34 1.70 -5.26
CA GLY A 108 11.88 2.97 -5.72
C GLY A 108 11.97 3.12 -7.24
N ARG A 109 11.25 2.28 -8.00
CA ARG A 109 11.24 2.25 -9.48
C ARG A 109 10.24 3.20 -10.13
N VAL A 110 9.22 3.58 -9.38
CA VAL A 110 8.24 4.59 -9.79
C VAL A 110 8.00 5.55 -8.64
N GLY A 111 7.72 6.80 -8.97
CA GLY A 111 7.15 7.78 -8.06
C GLY A 111 5.72 8.11 -8.46
N TYR A 112 5.04 8.89 -7.62
CA TYR A 112 3.73 9.45 -7.93
C TYR A 112 3.80 10.98 -7.77
N ASP A 113 3.44 11.71 -8.82
CA ASP A 113 3.33 13.18 -8.80
C ASP A 113 1.90 13.56 -8.43
N LEU A 114 1.74 14.31 -7.33
CA LEU A 114 0.43 14.75 -6.83
C LEU A 114 -0.16 15.92 -7.61
N ALA A 115 0.68 16.73 -8.26
CA ALA A 115 0.26 17.86 -9.07
C ALA A 115 -0.34 17.37 -10.38
N ASP A 116 0.35 16.43 -11.02
CA ASP A 116 -0.03 15.88 -12.32
C ASP A 116 -0.92 14.62 -12.18
N ALA A 117 -1.12 14.14 -10.95
CA ALA A 117 -1.91 12.97 -10.59
C ALA A 117 -1.52 11.70 -11.38
N ALA A 118 -0.22 11.54 -11.63
CA ALA A 118 0.32 10.49 -12.49
C ALA A 118 1.52 9.80 -11.84
N TYR A 119 1.74 8.54 -12.22
CA TYR A 119 2.98 7.85 -11.88
C TYR A 119 4.11 8.32 -12.80
N PHE A 120 5.36 8.31 -12.33
CA PHE A 120 6.53 8.62 -13.15
C PHE A 120 7.66 7.63 -12.88
N HIS A 121 8.55 7.44 -13.85
CA HIS A 121 9.65 6.50 -13.72
C HIS A 121 10.76 7.04 -12.80
N ARG A 122 11.34 6.18 -11.96
CA ARG A 122 12.46 6.51 -11.09
C ARG A 122 13.54 5.44 -11.21
N GLU A 123 14.74 5.82 -11.63
CA GLU A 123 15.86 4.87 -11.73
C GLU A 123 16.53 4.70 -10.37
N LEU A 124 16.02 3.74 -9.58
CA LEU A 124 16.80 3.07 -8.55
C LEU A 124 17.01 1.60 -8.91
N PRO A 125 18.10 0.95 -8.47
CA PRO A 125 18.28 -0.49 -8.62
C PRO A 125 17.06 -1.24 -8.05
N TYR A 126 16.46 -2.11 -8.85
CA TYR A 126 15.32 -2.93 -8.43
C TYR A 126 15.83 -4.19 -7.72
N ASP A 127 15.23 -4.50 -6.56
CA ASP A 127 15.50 -5.71 -5.78
C ASP A 127 14.15 -6.24 -5.31
N ALA A 128 13.70 -7.35 -5.91
CA ALA A 128 12.37 -7.92 -5.73
C ALA A 128 12.08 -8.31 -4.27
N ASP A 129 13.13 -8.68 -3.52
CA ASP A 129 13.05 -9.13 -2.13
C ASP A 129 13.05 -7.95 -1.15
N ARG A 130 13.34 -6.72 -1.63
CA ARG A 130 13.39 -5.52 -0.80
C ARG A 130 12.07 -5.23 -0.09
N ALA A 131 10.94 -5.50 -0.75
CA ALA A 131 9.62 -5.35 -0.15
C ALA A 131 9.45 -6.25 1.08
N GLU A 132 9.94 -7.48 1.03
CA GLU A 132 9.82 -8.43 2.13
C GLU A 132 10.77 -8.10 3.28
N ARG A 133 12.03 -7.75 2.97
CA ARG A 133 13.03 -7.33 3.97
C ARG A 133 12.59 -6.11 4.78
N HIS A 134 11.86 -5.17 4.17
CA HIS A 134 11.39 -3.97 4.86
C HIS A 134 10.01 -4.12 5.53
N ASN A 135 9.29 -5.22 5.30
CA ASN A 135 7.92 -5.40 5.78
C ASN A 135 7.76 -6.73 6.54
N PRO A 136 8.29 -6.85 7.78
CA PRO A 136 8.21 -8.10 8.56
C PRO A 136 6.78 -8.57 8.84
N ARG A 137 5.80 -7.64 8.86
CA ARG A 137 4.37 -7.99 8.99
C ARG A 137 3.83 -8.73 7.76
N LEU A 138 4.35 -8.43 6.56
CA LEU A 138 4.00 -9.13 5.33
C LEU A 138 4.51 -10.57 5.37
N VAL A 139 5.78 -10.75 5.75
CA VAL A 139 6.42 -12.06 5.91
C VAL A 139 5.62 -12.92 6.89
N ALA A 140 5.37 -12.40 8.10
CA ALA A 140 4.63 -13.13 9.12
C ALA A 140 3.17 -13.43 8.73
N ALA A 141 2.53 -12.60 7.88
CA ALA A 141 1.19 -12.88 7.38
C ALA A 141 1.19 -14.04 6.37
N ARG A 142 2.19 -14.08 5.47
CA ARG A 142 2.35 -15.18 4.51
C ARG A 142 2.62 -16.50 5.20
N GLU A 143 3.47 -16.51 6.23
CA GLU A 143 3.72 -17.70 7.05
C GLU A 143 2.43 -18.23 7.69
N LEU A 144 1.59 -17.36 8.25
CA LEU A 144 0.30 -17.74 8.83
C LEU A 144 -0.67 -18.30 7.78
N ALA A 145 -0.73 -17.67 6.61
CA ALA A 145 -1.58 -18.15 5.51
C ALA A 145 -1.11 -19.51 4.98
N GLY A 146 0.20 -19.65 4.71
CA GLY A 146 0.80 -20.88 4.21
C GLY A 146 0.75 -22.05 5.19
N ALA A 147 0.79 -21.77 6.50
CA ALA A 147 0.63 -22.79 7.55
C ALA A 147 -0.83 -23.24 7.75
N GLY A 148 -1.80 -22.70 6.99
CA GLY A 148 -3.22 -23.02 7.17
C GLY A 148 -3.78 -22.53 8.52
N ALA A 149 -3.16 -21.51 9.12
CA ALA A 149 -3.51 -21.06 10.48
C ALA A 149 -4.79 -20.20 10.53
N VAL A 150 -5.42 -19.96 9.38
CA VAL A 150 -6.62 -19.12 9.23
C VAL A 150 -7.85 -20.01 8.98
N SER A 151 -8.85 -19.88 9.86
CA SER A 151 -10.18 -20.49 9.70
C SER A 151 -11.19 -19.39 9.40
N LEU A 152 -11.88 -19.48 8.27
CA LEU A 152 -12.94 -18.54 7.88
C LEU A 152 -14.30 -19.02 8.42
N ASP A 153 -15.11 -18.10 8.93
CA ASP A 153 -16.46 -18.33 9.47
C ASP A 153 -17.36 -17.12 9.16
N GLY A 154 -17.82 -17.04 7.91
CA GLY A 154 -18.58 -15.90 7.40
C GLY A 154 -17.79 -14.58 7.50
N THR A 155 -18.37 -13.58 8.16
CA THR A 155 -17.75 -12.26 8.38
C THR A 155 -16.67 -12.29 9.46
N VAL A 156 -16.55 -13.39 10.20
CA VAL A 156 -15.52 -13.62 11.21
C VAL A 156 -14.48 -14.59 10.66
N ALA A 157 -13.23 -14.40 11.07
CA ALA A 157 -12.17 -15.35 10.85
C ALA A 157 -11.37 -15.53 12.14
N TYR A 158 -10.78 -16.70 12.31
CA TYR A 158 -9.91 -17.00 13.44
C TYR A 158 -8.52 -17.34 12.96
N VAL A 159 -7.50 -16.75 13.58
CA VAL A 159 -6.09 -16.93 13.20
C VAL A 159 -5.32 -17.48 14.40
N ALA A 160 -4.75 -18.67 14.27
CA ALA A 160 -3.81 -19.22 15.25
C ALA A 160 -2.43 -18.60 15.02
N SER A 161 -1.82 -18.01 16.05
CA SER A 161 -0.47 -17.44 15.96
C SER A 161 0.26 -17.66 17.28
N GLY A 162 1.19 -18.62 17.31
CA GLY A 162 1.74 -19.15 18.55
C GLY A 162 0.64 -19.83 19.37
N ASP A 163 0.67 -19.67 20.70
CA ASP A 163 -0.30 -20.31 21.61
C ASP A 163 -1.64 -19.57 21.72
N ARG A 164 -1.91 -18.59 20.84
CA ARG A 164 -3.08 -17.72 20.91
C ARG A 164 -3.91 -17.79 19.64
N ARG A 165 -5.21 -17.64 19.81
CA ARG A 165 -6.18 -17.50 18.72
C ARG A 165 -6.70 -16.07 18.69
N TYR A 166 -6.59 -15.42 17.54
CA TYR A 166 -7.07 -14.07 17.31
C TYR A 166 -8.33 -14.10 16.44
N GLN A 167 -9.29 -13.25 16.76
CA GLN A 167 -10.49 -13.08 15.96
C GLN A 167 -10.30 -11.86 15.05
N VAL A 168 -10.56 -12.04 13.76
CA VAL A 168 -10.61 -10.98 12.76
C VAL A 168 -12.06 -10.85 12.31
N ARG A 169 -12.61 -9.64 12.29
CA ARG A 169 -13.98 -9.40 11.84
C ARG A 169 -14.00 -8.38 10.72
N GLU A 170 -14.77 -8.68 9.69
CA GLU A 170 -15.07 -7.76 8.61
C GLU A 170 -16.32 -6.96 8.93
N GLY A 171 -16.24 -5.64 8.77
CA GLY A 171 -17.35 -4.71 8.88
C GLY A 171 -17.00 -3.41 8.18
N ASP A 172 -17.98 -2.79 7.51
CA ASP A 172 -17.84 -1.50 6.83
C ASP A 172 -16.65 -1.41 5.84
N GLY A 173 -16.35 -2.51 5.14
CA GLY A 173 -15.24 -2.59 4.18
C GLY A 173 -13.84 -2.66 4.82
N ALA A 174 -13.75 -2.81 6.14
CA ALA A 174 -12.51 -2.91 6.89
C ALA A 174 -12.42 -4.19 7.74
N LEU A 175 -11.20 -4.66 7.98
CA LEU A 175 -10.92 -5.75 8.90
C LEU A 175 -10.47 -5.20 10.25
N THR A 176 -11.13 -5.66 11.31
CA THR A 176 -10.77 -5.43 12.71
C THR A 176 -10.17 -6.70 13.30
N CYS A 177 -9.33 -6.61 14.33
CA CYS A 177 -8.68 -7.77 14.92
C CYS A 177 -8.57 -7.67 16.46
N THR A 178 -8.61 -8.79 17.17
CA THR A 178 -8.42 -8.80 18.64
C THR A 178 -6.96 -8.72 19.09
N CYS A 179 -6.01 -8.58 18.17
CA CYS A 179 -4.59 -8.51 18.52
C CYS A 179 -4.16 -7.14 19.06
N ARG A 180 -3.05 -7.12 19.80
CA ARG A 180 -2.48 -5.90 20.38
C ARG A 180 -2.20 -4.81 19.36
N TRP A 181 -1.70 -5.14 18.17
CA TRP A 181 -1.48 -4.15 17.10
C TRP A 181 -2.76 -3.40 16.72
N TRP A 182 -3.88 -4.10 16.64
CA TRP A 182 -5.16 -3.46 16.38
C TRP A 182 -5.64 -2.65 17.59
N ALA A 183 -5.48 -3.17 18.80
CA ALA A 183 -5.81 -2.42 20.02
C ALA A 183 -5.06 -1.07 20.09
N ASP A 184 -3.77 -1.09 19.76
CA ASP A 184 -2.89 0.08 19.84
C ASP A 184 -3.11 1.07 18.67
N TYR A 185 -3.39 0.57 17.45
CA TYR A 185 -3.37 1.42 16.25
C TYR A 185 -4.69 1.50 15.47
N ARG A 186 -5.63 0.56 15.65
CA ARG A 186 -6.94 0.53 14.97
C ARG A 186 -6.87 0.85 13.48
N GLY A 187 -5.95 0.19 12.77
CA GLY A 187 -5.75 0.38 11.32
C GLY A 187 -4.93 1.60 10.92
N LYS A 188 -4.69 2.56 11.82
CA LYS A 188 -3.93 3.79 11.52
C LYS A 188 -2.51 3.53 11.02
N ARG A 189 -1.90 2.38 11.35
CA ARG A 189 -0.56 1.95 10.88
C ARG A 189 -0.61 0.78 9.88
N GLY A 190 -1.73 0.63 9.18
CA GLY A 190 -2.01 -0.50 8.28
C GLY A 190 -2.40 -1.79 9.04
N PRO A 191 -2.79 -2.84 8.31
CA PRO A 191 -3.29 -4.08 8.90
C PRO A 191 -2.22 -4.78 9.77
N CYS A 192 -2.68 -5.51 10.78
CA CYS A 192 -1.83 -6.45 11.49
C CYS A 192 -1.58 -7.68 10.61
N LYS A 193 -0.60 -8.51 10.98
CA LYS A 193 -0.31 -9.77 10.27
C LYS A 193 -1.53 -10.71 10.17
N HIS A 194 -2.41 -10.72 11.17
CA HIS A 194 -3.62 -11.58 11.17
C HIS A 194 -4.67 -11.11 10.17
N ALA A 195 -4.98 -9.82 10.16
CA ALA A 195 -5.92 -9.25 9.20
C ALA A 195 -5.38 -9.43 7.77
N LEU A 196 -4.07 -9.24 7.57
CA LEU A 196 -3.43 -9.45 6.29
C LEU A 196 -3.48 -10.92 5.82
N ALA A 197 -3.22 -11.88 6.72
CA ALA A 197 -3.37 -13.31 6.43
C ALA A 197 -4.81 -13.69 6.08
N VAL A 198 -5.81 -13.13 6.78
CA VAL A 198 -7.23 -13.33 6.44
C VAL A 198 -7.57 -12.76 5.06
N THR A 199 -7.06 -11.58 4.71
CA THR A 199 -7.22 -11.03 3.36
C THR A 199 -6.65 -11.96 2.30
N MET A 200 -5.45 -12.50 2.51
CA MET A 200 -4.81 -13.46 1.59
C MET A 200 -5.67 -14.72 1.41
N VAL A 201 -6.07 -15.37 2.50
CA VAL A 201 -6.85 -16.62 2.47
C VAL A 201 -8.24 -16.42 1.86
N ARG A 202 -8.91 -15.29 2.15
CA ARG A 202 -10.21 -14.97 1.53
C ARG A 202 -10.11 -14.75 0.03
N ARG A 203 -9.06 -14.06 -0.43
CA ARG A 203 -8.79 -13.87 -1.87
C ARG A 203 -8.56 -15.22 -2.56
N GLY A 204 -7.73 -16.09 -1.99
CA GLY A 204 -7.53 -17.45 -2.51
C GLY A 204 -8.82 -18.29 -2.56
N ALA A 205 -9.68 -18.19 -1.54
CA ALA A 205 -10.98 -18.86 -1.52
C ALA A 205 -11.97 -18.30 -2.57
N THR A 206 -11.92 -16.99 -2.86
CA THR A 206 -12.77 -16.38 -3.91
C THR A 206 -12.32 -16.78 -5.31
N VAL A 207 -11.00 -16.91 -5.55
CA VAL A 207 -10.46 -17.42 -6.82
C VAL A 207 -10.85 -18.89 -7.04
N ALA A 208 -10.80 -19.73 -6.00
CA ALA A 208 -11.24 -21.12 -6.10
C ALA A 208 -12.76 -21.30 -6.27
N GLY A 209 -13.57 -20.35 -5.77
CA GLY A 209 -15.03 -20.35 -5.90
C GLY A 209 -15.58 -19.73 -7.18
N GLY A 210 -14.73 -19.04 -7.97
CA GLY A 210 -15.10 -18.31 -9.19
C GLY A 210 -15.04 -19.12 -10.49
N VAL A 211 -14.66 -20.40 -10.43
CA VAL A 211 -14.75 -21.32 -11.57
C VAL A 211 -16.03 -22.14 -11.44
N ARG A 212 -17.15 -21.61 -11.95
CA ARG A 212 -18.33 -22.38 -12.35
C ARG A 212 -18.95 -21.75 -13.58
#